data_AF-A0A4Q2ABZ5-F1
#
_entry.id   AF-A0A4Q2ABZ5-F1
#
_cell.length_a   1.000
_cell.length_b   1.000
_cell.length_c   1.000
_cell.angle_alpha   90.00
_cell.angle_beta   90.00
_cell.angle_gamma   90.00
#
_symmetry.space_group_name_H-M   'P 1'
#
loop_
_entity.id
_entity.type
_entity.pdbx_description
1 polymer ?
#
loop_
_entity_poly.entity_id
_entity_poly.type
_entity_poly.pdbx_seq_one_letter_code
_entity_poly.pdbx_strand_id
1 'polypeptide(L)'
;MAADRDFHSNWSKTSEYLRDARANLSETAEGVCADEIAEFEEFLTRNELELALDAIEASFRMGDDANWCVLEYMAMAALSMKLVDRQKMYDQWLTQARGWNYRTVLPR
;
A
#
# COMPACT_ATOMS: atom_id res chain seq x y z
N MET A 1 29.79 4.83 5.15
CA MET A 1 28.72 4.32 4.27
C MET A 1 27.61 3.74 5.13
N ALA A 2 26.64 4.56 5.54
CA ALA A 2 25.47 4.14 6.34
C ALA A 2 24.17 4.25 5.55
N ALA A 3 24.09 5.22 4.61
CA ALA A 3 22.93 5.46 3.77
C ALA A 3 22.43 4.21 3.02
N ASP A 4 23.35 3.38 2.50
CA ASP A 4 23.00 2.20 1.68
C ASP A 4 22.21 1.12 2.45
N ARG A 5 22.49 0.96 3.76
CA ARG A 5 21.77 0.02 4.63
C ARG A 5 20.39 0.54 5.01
N ASP A 6 20.25 1.85 5.22
CA ASP A 6 18.96 2.47 5.50
C ASP A 6 18.03 2.42 4.27
N PHE A 7 18.57 2.60 3.06
CA PHE A 7 17.80 2.48 1.82
C PHE A 7 17.31 1.04 1.57
N HIS A 8 18.18 0.04 1.69
CA HIS A 8 17.78 -1.37 1.54
C HIS A 8 16.77 -1.82 2.60
N SER A 9 16.94 -1.37 3.86
CA SER A 9 16.00 -1.71 4.94
C SER A 9 14.62 -1.08 4.72
N ASN A 10 14.58 0.14 4.14
CA ASN A 10 13.34 0.85 3.87
C ASN A 10 12.58 0.24 2.67
N TRP A 11 13.29 -0.27 1.65
CA TRP A 11 12.66 -1.02 0.56
C TRP A 11 12.10 -2.36 1.01
N SER A 12 12.80 -3.10 1.87
CA SER A 12 12.26 -4.33 2.46
C SER A 12 10.95 -4.05 3.21
N LYS A 13 10.94 -3.06 4.11
CA LYS A 13 9.72 -2.67 4.84
C LYS A 13 8.58 -2.20 3.93
N THR A 14 8.89 -1.41 2.90
CA THR A 14 7.86 -0.97 1.92
C THR A 14 7.25 -2.15 1.19
N SER A 15 8.07 -3.11 0.74
CA SER A 15 7.59 -4.30 0.06
C SER A 15 6.74 -5.19 0.96
N GLU A 16 7.05 -5.24 2.27
CA GLU A 16 6.24 -5.94 3.26
C GLU A 16 4.86 -5.29 3.41
N TYR A 17 4.79 -3.95 3.58
CA TYR A 17 3.50 -3.26 3.64
C TYR A 17 2.66 -3.46 2.38
N LEU A 18 3.29 -3.47 1.20
CA LEU A 18 2.59 -3.74 -0.06
C LEU A 18 2.06 -5.17 -0.13
N ARG A 19 2.83 -6.16 0.32
CA ARG A 19 2.38 -7.56 0.39
C ARG A 19 1.26 -7.75 1.40
N ASP A 20 1.34 -7.07 2.55
CA ASP A 20 0.27 -7.08 3.55
C ASP A 20 -1.00 -6.43 2.99
N ALA A 21 -0.89 -5.33 2.23
CA ALA A 21 -2.03 -4.72 1.55
C ALA A 21 -2.69 -5.71 0.57
N ARG A 22 -1.90 -6.40 -0.27
CA ARG A 22 -2.40 -7.46 -1.15
C ARG A 22 -3.09 -8.58 -0.38
N ALA A 23 -2.48 -9.09 0.69
CA ALA A 23 -3.01 -10.20 1.47
C ALA A 23 -4.34 -9.88 2.19
N ASN A 24 -4.66 -8.59 2.34
CA ASN A 24 -5.92 -8.13 2.92
C ASN A 24 -6.99 -7.78 1.86
N LEU A 25 -6.70 -7.90 0.56
CA LEU A 25 -7.73 -7.78 -0.48
C LEU A 25 -8.76 -8.91 -0.32
N SER A 26 -10.03 -8.60 -0.58
CA SER A 26 -11.08 -9.61 -0.55
C SER A 26 -10.98 -10.53 -1.76
N GLU A 27 -11.54 -11.73 -1.63
CA GLU A 27 -11.68 -12.70 -2.72
C GLU A 27 -12.43 -12.11 -3.95
N THR A 28 -13.29 -11.11 -3.72
CA THR A 28 -13.99 -10.40 -4.80
C THR A 28 -13.04 -9.49 -5.58
N ALA A 29 -12.17 -8.75 -4.90
CA ALA A 29 -11.14 -7.95 -5.57
C ALA A 29 -10.12 -8.84 -6.28
N GLU A 30 -9.76 -10.02 -5.73
CA GLU A 30 -8.86 -10.96 -6.40
C GLU A 30 -9.41 -11.48 -7.74
N GLY A 31 -10.72 -11.77 -7.79
CA GLY A 31 -11.37 -12.24 -9.02
C GLY A 31 -11.56 -11.16 -10.08
N VAL A 32 -11.78 -9.91 -9.67
CA VAL A 32 -12.01 -8.77 -10.58
C VAL A 32 -10.69 -8.16 -11.07
N CYS A 33 -9.67 -8.12 -10.21
CA CYS A 33 -8.41 -7.41 -10.44
C CYS A 33 -7.23 -8.35 -10.65
N ALA A 34 -7.46 -9.51 -11.27
CA ALA A 34 -6.44 -10.55 -11.43
C ALA A 34 -5.24 -10.07 -12.27
N ASP A 35 -5.49 -9.20 -13.27
CA ASP A 35 -4.45 -8.61 -14.11
C ASP A 35 -3.61 -7.60 -13.29
N GLU A 36 -4.25 -6.70 -12.54
CA GLU A 36 -3.59 -5.72 -11.68
C GLU A 36 -2.77 -6.39 -10.57
N ILE A 37 -3.26 -7.51 -10.02
CA ILE A 37 -2.51 -8.30 -9.03
C ILE A 37 -1.29 -8.98 -9.66
N ALA A 38 -1.40 -9.44 -10.91
CA ALA A 38 -0.25 -10.00 -11.62
C ALA A 38 0.80 -8.91 -11.92
N GLU A 39 0.37 -7.73 -12.35
CA GLU A 39 1.24 -6.57 -12.56
C GLU A 39 1.90 -6.12 -11.24
N PHE A 40 1.15 -6.12 -10.14
CA PHE A 40 1.69 -5.85 -8.81
C PHE A 40 2.88 -6.73 -8.43
N GLU A 41 2.77 -8.05 -8.65
CA GLU A 41 3.85 -9.00 -8.35
C GLU A 41 5.06 -8.80 -9.26
N GLU A 42 4.83 -8.44 -10.53
CA GLU A 42 5.90 -8.07 -11.46
C GLU A 42 6.64 -6.82 -10.98
N PHE A 43 5.91 -5.76 -10.60
CA PHE A 43 6.49 -4.53 -10.09
C PHE A 43 7.26 -4.75 -8.79
N LEU A 44 6.74 -5.54 -7.85
CA LEU A 44 7.46 -5.92 -6.65
C LEU A 44 8.79 -6.62 -6.95
N THR A 45 8.79 -7.53 -7.93
CA THR A 45 10.00 -8.26 -8.35
C THR A 45 11.05 -7.33 -8.96
N ARG A 46 10.61 -6.27 -9.64
CA ARG A 46 11.47 -5.23 -10.23
C ARG A 46 11.83 -4.10 -9.25
N ASN A 47 11.34 -4.16 -8.01
CA ASN A 47 11.47 -3.10 -7.01
C ASN A 47 10.84 -1.76 -7.46
N GLU A 48 9.84 -1.83 -8.34
CA GLU A 48 9.03 -0.70 -8.83
C GLU A 48 7.89 -0.41 -7.85
N LEU A 49 8.25 -0.05 -6.61
CA LEU A 49 7.33 0.02 -5.46
C LEU A 49 6.18 1.03 -5.64
N GLU A 50 6.40 2.12 -6.37
CA GLU A 50 5.34 3.11 -6.66
C GLU A 50 4.30 2.55 -7.64
N LEU A 51 4.74 1.80 -8.66
CA LEU A 51 3.84 1.12 -9.62
C LEU A 51 3.09 -0.04 -8.94
N ALA A 52 3.76 -0.75 -8.05
CA ALA A 52 3.13 -1.76 -7.21
C ALA A 52 2.03 -1.14 -6.31
N LEU A 53 2.29 0.05 -5.73
CA LEU A 53 1.28 0.78 -4.97
C LEU A 53 0.09 1.19 -5.86
N ASP A 54 0.35 1.65 -7.09
CA ASP A 54 -0.71 2.05 -8.03
C ASP A 54 -1.61 0.87 -8.43
N ALA A 55 -1.02 -0.31 -8.66
CA ALA A 55 -1.75 -1.53 -9.00
C ALA A 55 -2.66 -2.01 -7.85
N ILE A 56 -2.17 -1.95 -6.60
CA ILE A 56 -2.99 -2.23 -5.42
C ILE A 56 -4.09 -1.18 -5.24
N GLU A 57 -3.79 0.10 -5.43
CA GLU A 57 -4.78 1.16 -5.28
C GLU A 57 -5.93 0.98 -6.27
N ALA A 58 -5.63 0.63 -7.53
CA ALA A 58 -6.62 0.29 -8.53
C ALA A 58 -7.48 -0.90 -8.08
N SER A 59 -6.83 -1.98 -7.61
CA SER A 59 -7.52 -3.19 -7.14
C SER A 59 -8.46 -2.88 -5.96
N PHE A 60 -7.99 -2.08 -5.00
CA PHE A 60 -8.77 -1.63 -3.85
C PHE A 60 -10.01 -0.85 -4.26
N ARG A 61 -9.87 0.12 -5.17
CA ARG A 61 -11.00 0.96 -5.64
C ARG A 61 -12.04 0.16 -6.42
N MET A 62 -11.66 -0.93 -7.07
CA MET A 62 -12.57 -1.74 -7.89
C MET A 62 -13.37 -2.76 -7.08
N GLY A 63 -12.81 -3.32 -6.00
CA GLY A 63 -13.43 -4.44 -5.28
C GLY A 63 -13.56 -4.28 -3.76
N ASP A 64 -12.83 -3.36 -3.13
CA ASP A 64 -12.60 -3.37 -1.68
C ASP A 64 -12.68 -1.98 -1.01
N ASP A 65 -13.35 -0.98 -1.60
CA ASP A 65 -13.39 0.43 -1.13
C ASP A 65 -13.82 0.63 0.34
N ALA A 66 -14.31 -0.41 1.02
CA ALA A 66 -14.64 -0.42 2.44
C ALA A 66 -13.59 -1.07 3.36
N ASN A 67 -12.50 -1.63 2.83
CA ASN A 67 -11.54 -2.42 3.60
C ASN A 67 -10.41 -1.57 4.18
N TRP A 68 -10.58 -1.17 5.44
CA TRP A 68 -9.67 -0.25 6.11
C TRP A 68 -8.28 -0.84 6.36
N CYS A 69 -8.13 -2.16 6.36
CA CYS A 69 -6.82 -2.81 6.53
C CYS A 69 -5.94 -2.56 5.30
N VAL A 70 -6.49 -2.73 4.08
CA VAL A 70 -5.77 -2.46 2.83
C VAL A 70 -5.32 -1.00 2.78
N LEU A 71 -6.21 -0.07 3.16
CA LEU A 71 -5.88 1.36 3.23
C LEU A 71 -4.75 1.69 4.20
N GLU A 72 -4.76 1.06 5.38
CA GLU A 72 -3.73 1.27 6.41
C GLU A 72 -2.35 0.85 5.88
N TYR A 73 -2.26 -0.30 5.23
CA TYR A 73 -1.01 -0.77 4.63
C TYR A 73 -0.56 0.05 3.42
N MET A 74 -1.49 0.50 2.56
CA MET A 74 -1.17 1.43 1.46
C MET A 74 -0.61 2.76 1.98
N ALA A 75 -1.16 3.27 3.08
CA ALA A 75 -0.67 4.49 3.71
C ALA A 75 0.72 4.31 4.33
N MET A 76 1.00 3.15 4.94
CA MET A 76 2.33 2.82 5.45
C MET A 76 3.36 2.69 4.31
N ALA A 77 3.00 2.03 3.21
CA ALA A 77 3.85 1.94 2.03
C ALA A 77 4.15 3.34 1.45
N ALA A 78 3.13 4.17 1.26
CA ALA A 78 3.29 5.54 0.77
C ALA A 78 4.17 6.39 1.70
N LEU A 79 3.98 6.28 3.02
CA LEU A 79 4.79 7.00 4.00
C LEU A 79 6.26 6.54 3.98
N SER A 80 6.51 5.23 3.84
CA SER A 80 7.86 4.67 3.75
C SER A 80 8.59 5.12 2.48
N MET A 81 7.85 5.31 1.38
CA MET A 81 8.36 5.88 0.13
C MET A 81 8.44 7.42 0.11
N LYS A 82 8.03 8.10 1.19
CA LYS A 82 7.92 9.57 1.29
C LYS A 82 6.91 10.20 0.33
N LEU A 83 5.90 9.44 -0.13
CA LEU A 83 4.76 9.91 -0.91
C LEU A 83 3.73 10.58 0.00
N VAL A 84 4.09 11.73 0.57
CA VAL A 84 3.33 12.41 1.63
C VAL A 84 1.92 12.80 1.18
N ASP A 85 1.74 13.21 -0.07
CA ASP A 85 0.42 13.59 -0.58
C ASP A 85 -0.53 12.39 -0.72
N ARG A 86 -0.02 11.25 -1.23
CA ARG A 86 -0.79 10.00 -1.29
C ARG A 86 -1.10 9.47 0.11
N GLN A 87 -0.14 9.53 1.02
CA GLN A 87 -0.34 9.13 2.42
C GLN A 87 -1.45 9.95 3.09
N LYS A 88 -1.50 11.26 2.88
CA LYS A 88 -2.58 12.12 3.39
C LYS A 88 -3.93 11.80 2.76
N MET A 89 -3.96 11.48 1.47
CA MET A 89 -5.18 11.05 0.79
C MET A 89 -5.73 9.77 1.42
N TYR A 90 -4.87 8.77 1.66
CA TYR A 90 -5.28 7.53 2.32
C TYR A 90 -5.71 7.75 3.79
N ASP A 91 -5.02 8.61 4.55
CA ASP A 91 -5.45 9.00 5.90
C ASP A 91 -6.85 9.63 5.91
N GLN A 92 -7.19 10.42 4.89
CA GLN A 92 -8.53 11.00 4.75
C GLN A 92 -9.56 9.92 4.48
N TRP A 93 -9.28 8.97 3.60
CA TRP A 93 -10.19 7.85 3.35
C TRP A 93 -10.35 6.97 4.60
N LEU A 94 -9.27 6.68 5.33
CA LEU A 94 -9.32 5.99 6.62
C LEU A 94 -10.14 6.73 7.67
N THR A 95 -10.01 8.06 7.72
CA THR A 95 -10.79 8.91 8.61
C THR A 95 -12.28 8.84 8.27
N GLN A 96 -12.63 8.89 6.98
CA GLN A 96 -14.01 8.77 6.52
C GLN A 96 -14.58 7.39 6.83
N ALA A 97 -13.80 6.34 6.60
CA ALA A 97 -14.25 4.97 6.74
C ALA A 97 -14.38 4.55 8.22
N ARG A 98 -13.47 4.99 9.10
CA ARG A 98 -13.51 4.67 10.54
C ARG A 98 -14.30 5.66 11.41
N GLY A 99 -14.59 6.87 10.93
CA GLY A 99 -15.37 7.88 11.66
C GLY A 99 -14.61 8.67 12.73
N TRP A 100 -13.29 8.51 12.83
CA TRP A 100 -12.39 9.24 13.73
C TRP A 100 -11.11 9.65 12.99
N ASN A 101 -10.44 10.71 13.45
CA ASN A 101 -9.24 11.21 12.79
C ASN A 101 -8.13 10.14 12.84
N TYR A 102 -7.76 9.64 11.67
CA TYR A 102 -6.70 8.66 11.51
C TYR A 102 -5.45 9.32 10.92
N ARG A 103 -4.29 8.97 11.47
CA ARG A 103 -3.00 9.40 10.95
C ARG A 103 -2.04 8.23 10.91
N THR A 104 -1.54 7.92 9.72
CA THR A 104 -0.57 6.83 9.57
C THR A 104 0.75 7.20 10.23
N VAL A 105 1.28 6.26 11.02
CA VAL A 105 2.60 6.36 11.65
C VAL A 105 3.32 5.04 11.39
N LEU A 106 4.55 5.10 10.89
CA LEU A 106 5.36 3.90 10.71
C LEU A 106 5.82 3.36 12.08
N PRO A 107 5.60 2.07 12.39
CA PRO A 107 6.23 1.45 13.55
C PRO A 107 7.75 1.49 13.39
N ARG A 108 8.45 1.89 14.47
CA ARG A 108 9.92 2.01 14.49
C ARG A 108 10.59 0.64 14.33
#